data_AF-A0A1G8CHY3-F1
#
_entry.id   AF-A0A1G8CHY3-F1
#
_cell.length_a   1.000
_cell.length_b   1.000
_cell.length_c   1.000
_cell.angle_alpha   90.00
_cell.angle_beta   90.00
_cell.angle_gamma   90.00
#
_symmetry.space_group_name_H-M   'P 1'
#
loop_
_entity.id
_entity.type
_entity.pdbx_description
1 polymer ?
#
loop_
_entity_poly.entity_id
_entity_poly.type
_entity_poly.pdbx_seq_one_letter_code
_entity_poly.pdbx_strand_id
1 'polypeptide(L)'
;MDERENGRVPNPARALQGWAQQQAQSLPRPPWMQQAQPPQPTFVPPPFVAATAPIPSPAYPAPADSVPNPMGAQQDGDGQRKRRWPRVVLICAGALTLFALGSCAGGLGQHQEVVGLEEELTTTSTQLAGAEAERDELQLLVGEQEDAIEAAESATDELASTLETTEADLATSQTDLATAQADLSSAQSTISERDATIAALQAELATAQAAAAPAIAPVAATPSQPQAAAPAASAYYANCTAARQAGAAPVYAGQPGYGRHLDRDGDGVGCE
;
A
#
# COMPACT_ATOMS: atom_id res chain seq x y z
N MET A 1 -10.69 -40.08 17.01
CA MET A 1 -11.47 -39.47 15.92
C MET A 1 -12.27 -38.34 16.56
N ASP A 2 -12.20 -37.05 16.24
CA ASP A 2 -11.39 -36.23 15.34
C ASP A 2 -11.64 -34.78 15.79
N GLU A 3 -10.60 -34.05 16.22
CA GLU A 3 -10.66 -32.61 16.54
C GLU A 3 -9.57 -31.87 15.75
N ARG A 4 -9.66 -31.93 14.42
CA ARG A 4 -8.75 -31.21 13.51
C ARG A 4 -9.49 -30.53 12.35
N GLU A 5 -10.37 -29.60 12.67
CA GLU A 5 -10.82 -28.51 11.78
C GLU A 5 -11.16 -27.37 12.76
N ASN A 6 -10.62 -26.17 12.73
CA ASN A 6 -10.32 -25.34 11.57
C ASN A 6 -9.41 -24.18 12.04
N GLY A 7 -8.11 -24.43 12.18
CA GLY A 7 -7.11 -23.45 12.65
C GLY A 7 -6.51 -22.62 11.52
N ARG A 8 -7.33 -22.08 10.61
CA ARG A 8 -6.81 -21.19 9.55
C ARG A 8 -6.73 -19.77 10.12
N VAL A 9 -5.55 -19.44 10.66
CA VAL A 9 -5.18 -18.06 11.01
C VAL A 9 -5.40 -17.18 9.77
N PRO A 10 -6.23 -16.12 9.83
CA PRO A 10 -6.46 -15.26 8.69
C PRO A 10 -5.14 -14.59 8.29
N ASN A 11 -4.80 -14.66 7.00
CA ASN A 11 -3.58 -14.05 6.47
C ASN A 11 -3.69 -12.51 6.62
N PRO A 12 -2.84 -11.87 7.44
CA PRO A 12 -2.94 -10.43 7.72
C PRO A 12 -2.75 -9.60 6.44
N ALA A 13 -2.00 -10.09 5.45
CA ALA A 13 -1.83 -9.40 4.17
C ALA A 13 -3.14 -9.27 3.38
N ARG A 14 -4.04 -10.26 3.48
CA ARG A 14 -5.37 -10.18 2.84
C ARG A 14 -6.33 -9.26 3.59
N ALA A 15 -6.22 -9.21 4.92
CA ALA A 15 -7.01 -8.28 5.72
C ALA A 15 -6.60 -6.82 5.46
N LEU A 16 -5.30 -6.55 5.37
CA LEU A 16 -4.76 -5.23 5.04
C LEU A 16 -5.08 -4.80 3.60
N GLN A 17 -5.02 -5.72 2.63
CA GLN A 17 -5.45 -5.42 1.25
C GLN A 17 -6.95 -5.11 1.17
N GLY A 18 -7.80 -5.85 1.89
CA GLY A 18 -9.23 -5.58 1.94
C GLY A 18 -9.56 -4.22 2.56
N TRP A 19 -8.88 -3.86 3.65
CA TRP A 19 -9.05 -2.57 4.32
C TRP A 19 -8.56 -1.39 3.47
N ALA A 20 -7.38 -1.48 2.87
CA ALA A 20 -6.82 -0.43 2.01
C ALA A 20 -7.69 -0.20 0.75
N GLN A 21 -8.23 -1.27 0.18
CA GLN A 21 -9.08 -1.18 -1.01
C GLN A 21 -10.47 -0.60 -0.68
N GLN A 22 -10.96 -0.78 0.54
CA GLN A 22 -12.23 -0.20 1.00
C GLN A 22 -12.08 1.29 1.34
N GLN A 23 -10.96 1.70 1.95
CA GLN A 23 -10.66 3.12 2.19
C GLN A 23 -10.43 3.91 0.90
N ALA A 24 -9.74 3.33 -0.09
CA ALA A 24 -9.50 3.98 -1.38
C ALA A 24 -10.79 4.24 -2.19
N GLN A 25 -11.88 3.51 -1.90
CA GLN A 25 -13.18 3.66 -2.56
C GLN A 25 -14.10 4.67 -1.86
N SER A 26 -13.85 5.00 -0.59
CA SER A 26 -14.67 5.92 0.19
C SER A 26 -14.16 7.38 0.19
N LEU A 27 -12.96 7.64 -0.33
CA LEU A 27 -12.43 8.99 -0.44
C LEU A 27 -13.00 9.71 -1.69
N PRO A 28 -13.55 10.93 -1.54
CA PRO A 28 -14.00 11.72 -2.68
C PRO A 28 -12.81 12.07 -3.59
N ARG A 29 -12.96 11.80 -4.89
CA ARG A 29 -11.90 12.12 -5.87
C ARG A 29 -11.68 13.63 -5.94
N PRO A 30 -10.43 14.11 -5.86
CA PRO A 30 -10.16 15.54 -5.95
C PRO A 30 -10.50 16.06 -7.36
N PRO A 31 -10.99 17.31 -7.48
CA PRO A 31 -11.59 17.84 -8.70
C PRO A 31 -10.64 17.87 -9.91
N TRP A 32 -9.32 17.94 -9.69
CA TRP A 32 -8.32 17.89 -10.76
C TRP A 32 -8.15 16.50 -11.39
N MET A 33 -8.60 15.44 -10.70
CA MET A 33 -8.48 14.05 -11.15
C MET A 33 -9.66 13.60 -12.02
N GLN A 34 -10.69 14.45 -12.20
CA GLN A 34 -11.86 14.15 -13.01
C GLN A 34 -11.70 14.52 -14.50
N GLN A 35 -10.66 15.27 -14.89
CA GLN A 35 -10.55 15.84 -16.25
C GLN A 35 -9.33 15.41 -17.08
N ALA A 36 -8.50 14.48 -16.61
CA ALA A 36 -7.34 14.05 -17.39
C ALA A 36 -7.53 12.63 -17.94
N GLN A 37 -8.02 12.51 -19.18
CA GLN A 37 -7.67 11.35 -20.00
C GLN A 37 -6.18 11.47 -20.34
N PRO A 38 -5.31 10.53 -19.92
CA PRO A 38 -3.90 10.61 -20.28
C PRO A 38 -3.74 10.43 -21.80
N PRO A 39 -2.89 11.22 -22.48
CA PRO A 39 -2.59 10.99 -23.89
C PRO A 39 -1.91 9.62 -24.05
N GLN A 40 -2.34 8.86 -25.06
CA GLN A 40 -1.83 7.52 -25.36
C GLN A 40 -0.32 7.56 -25.63
N PRO A 41 0.48 6.61 -25.12
CA PRO A 41 1.92 6.60 -25.32
C PRO A 41 2.26 6.17 -26.75
N THR A 42 2.76 7.10 -27.57
CA THR A 42 3.45 6.75 -28.82
C THR A 42 4.84 6.24 -28.49
N PHE A 43 5.07 4.94 -28.71
CA PHE A 43 6.36 4.29 -28.52
C PHE A 43 7.36 4.74 -29.60
N VAL A 44 8.44 5.41 -29.19
CA VAL A 44 9.61 5.69 -30.02
C VAL A 44 10.78 4.90 -29.43
N PRO A 45 11.36 3.92 -30.15
CA PRO A 45 12.50 3.17 -29.62
C PRO A 45 13.78 4.02 -29.67
N PRO A 46 14.67 3.94 -28.66
CA PRO A 46 15.93 4.66 -28.65
C PRO A 46 16.97 4.01 -29.57
N PRO A 47 17.92 4.77 -30.13
CA PRO A 47 19.07 4.17 -30.81
C PRO A 47 20.03 3.58 -29.78
N PHE A 48 20.56 2.40 -30.12
CA PHE A 48 21.64 1.73 -29.39
C PHE A 48 22.84 2.66 -29.20
N VAL A 49 23.29 2.83 -27.95
CA VAL A 49 24.61 3.43 -27.67
C VAL A 49 25.40 2.48 -26.77
N ALA A 50 26.58 2.13 -27.28
CA ALA A 50 27.55 1.23 -26.67
C ALA A 50 28.14 1.80 -25.37
N ALA A 51 28.53 0.87 -24.49
CA ALA A 51 29.24 1.13 -23.25
C ALA A 51 30.56 1.90 -23.48
N THR A 52 30.81 2.94 -22.67
CA THR A 52 32.08 3.19 -21.94
C THR A 52 32.04 4.56 -21.21
N ALA A 53 32.19 4.52 -19.88
CA ALA A 53 32.97 5.42 -19.00
C ALA A 53 32.28 5.61 -17.62
N PRO A 54 33.01 5.54 -16.49
CA PRO A 54 32.45 5.78 -15.17
C PRO A 54 32.18 7.28 -14.95
N ILE A 55 31.00 7.58 -14.40
CA ILE A 55 30.52 8.91 -14.05
C ILE A 55 31.36 9.44 -12.86
N PRO A 56 31.94 10.65 -12.90
CA PRO A 56 32.55 11.25 -11.72
C PRO A 56 31.47 11.70 -10.73
N SER A 57 31.61 11.31 -9.47
CA SER A 57 30.74 11.73 -8.37
C SER A 57 30.69 13.25 -8.25
N PRO A 58 29.53 13.88 -8.04
CA PRO A 58 29.46 15.30 -7.74
C PRO A 58 30.08 15.56 -6.36
N ALA A 59 31.09 16.40 -6.32
CA ALA A 59 31.59 16.98 -5.08
C ALA A 59 30.51 17.89 -4.49
N TYR A 60 29.87 17.45 -3.41
CA TYR A 60 29.02 18.32 -2.60
C TYR A 60 29.91 19.29 -1.83
N PRO A 61 29.64 20.61 -1.86
CA PRO A 61 30.30 21.53 -0.96
C PRO A 61 29.85 21.27 0.50
N ALA A 62 30.80 21.39 1.42
CA ALA A 62 30.59 21.31 2.86
C ALA A 62 29.51 22.31 3.34
N PRO A 63 28.79 22.02 4.44
CA PRO A 63 27.72 22.87 4.94
C PRO A 63 28.27 24.24 5.34
N ALA A 64 27.69 25.29 4.77
CA ALA A 64 27.95 26.65 5.22
C ALA A 64 27.42 26.80 6.65
N ASP A 65 28.33 27.15 7.54
CA ASP A 65 28.03 27.65 8.88
C ASP A 65 27.02 28.81 8.82
N SER A 66 26.06 28.76 9.73
CA SER A 66 25.43 29.94 10.34
C SER A 66 24.72 30.92 9.40
N VAL A 67 23.54 30.54 8.89
CA VAL A 67 22.50 31.54 8.62
C VAL A 67 21.78 31.82 9.95
N PRO A 68 21.92 33.01 10.55
CA PRO A 68 21.12 33.35 11.71
C PRO A 68 19.65 33.43 11.29
N ASN A 69 18.84 32.60 11.93
CA ASN A 69 17.39 32.56 11.83
C ASN A 69 16.81 33.91 12.28
N PRO A 70 16.12 34.70 11.43
CA PRO A 70 15.40 35.88 11.89
C PRO A 70 13.99 35.47 12.34
N MET A 71 13.88 34.46 13.20
CA MET A 71 12.62 34.07 13.84
C MET A 71 12.87 33.77 15.30
N GLY A 72 13.07 34.85 16.04
CA GLY A 72 13.21 34.89 17.49
C GLY A 72 12.83 36.27 17.99
N ALA A 73 11.74 36.84 17.47
CA ALA A 73 11.05 37.94 18.13
C ALA A 73 9.93 37.30 18.95
N GLN A 74 10.26 37.06 20.21
CA GLN A 74 9.30 36.95 21.29
C GLN A 74 8.21 38.00 21.06
N GLN A 75 6.97 37.55 20.83
CA GLN A 75 5.83 38.44 20.86
C GLN A 75 5.58 38.81 22.32
N ASP A 76 6.38 39.75 22.82
CA ASP A 76 6.01 40.52 23.98
C ASP A 76 4.71 41.24 23.62
N GLY A 77 3.64 40.83 24.30
CA GLY A 77 2.27 41.29 24.14
C GLY A 77 2.06 42.73 24.59
N ASP A 78 2.89 43.65 24.11
CA ASP A 78 2.66 45.09 24.16
C ASP A 78 2.31 45.56 22.76
N GLY A 79 1.24 44.96 22.22
CA GLY A 79 0.58 45.40 21.00
C GLY A 79 0.11 46.83 21.19
N GLN A 80 1.00 47.76 20.86
CA GLN A 80 0.71 49.17 20.66
C GLN A 80 -0.57 49.24 19.83
N ARG A 81 -1.67 49.56 20.50
CA ARG A 81 -2.83 50.20 19.92
C ARG A 81 -2.28 51.47 19.28
N LYS A 82 -1.78 51.38 18.04
CA LYS A 82 -1.32 52.52 17.24
C LYS A 82 -2.52 53.44 17.22
N ARG A 83 -2.45 54.44 18.10
CA ARG A 83 -3.47 55.44 18.36
C ARG A 83 -3.81 56.03 16.99
N ARG A 84 -4.90 55.55 16.38
CA ARG A 84 -5.59 56.21 15.26
C ARG A 84 -6.48 57.35 15.77
N TRP A 85 -6.52 57.53 17.09
CA TRP A 85 -7.18 58.64 17.78
C TRP A 85 -6.69 60.05 17.41
N PRO A 86 -5.41 60.35 17.10
CA PRO A 86 -5.03 61.74 16.84
C PRO A 86 -5.54 62.20 15.47
N ARG A 87 -5.74 61.32 14.48
CA ARG A 87 -6.24 61.72 13.15
C ARG A 87 -7.73 62.01 13.16
N VAL A 88 -8.53 61.17 13.82
CA VAL A 88 -9.98 61.41 13.95
C VAL A 88 -10.25 62.63 14.83
N VAL A 89 -9.52 62.81 15.94
CA VAL A 89 -9.65 63.98 16.81
C VAL A 89 -9.18 65.27 16.12
N LEU A 90 -8.13 65.23 15.29
CA LEU A 90 -7.69 66.40 14.50
C LEU A 90 -8.69 66.81 13.42
N ILE A 91 -9.37 65.85 12.78
CA ILE A 91 -10.41 66.13 11.79
C ILE A 91 -11.65 66.75 12.49
N CYS A 92 -12.06 66.22 13.64
CA CYS A 92 -13.15 66.79 14.43
C CYS A 92 -12.83 68.18 14.99
N ALA A 93 -11.59 68.42 15.44
CA ALA A 93 -11.16 69.72 15.94
C ALA A 93 -11.07 70.79 14.83
N GLY A 94 -10.63 70.40 13.62
CA GLY A 94 -10.62 71.28 12.45
C GLY A 94 -12.01 71.64 11.94
N ALA A 95 -12.96 70.71 11.98
CA ALA A 95 -14.36 70.97 11.63
C ALA A 95 -15.04 71.91 12.64
N LEU A 96 -14.75 71.75 13.95
CA LEU A 96 -15.28 72.62 15.00
C LEU A 96 -14.72 74.04 14.95
N THR A 97 -13.45 74.24 14.57
CA THR A 97 -12.87 75.59 14.43
C THR A 97 -13.38 76.31 13.20
N LEU A 98 -13.63 75.61 12.09
CA LEU A 98 -14.28 76.18 10.89
C LEU A 98 -15.75 76.53 11.14
N PHE A 99 -16.48 75.70 11.89
CA PHE A 99 -17.88 75.97 12.29
C PHE A 99 -18.00 77.19 13.22
N ALA A 100 -17.07 77.35 14.17
CA ALA A 100 -17.06 78.49 15.08
C ALA A 100 -16.67 79.82 14.40
N LEU A 101 -15.74 79.80 13.45
CA LEU A 101 -15.36 81.00 12.67
C LEU A 101 -16.42 81.39 11.63
N GLY A 102 -17.20 80.43 11.11
CA GLY A 102 -18.29 80.66 10.15
C GLY A 102 -19.58 81.22 10.75
N SER A 103 -19.72 81.28 12.08
CA SER A 103 -20.95 81.76 12.76
C SER A 103 -21.00 83.28 12.96
N CYS A 104 -19.94 84.03 12.64
CA CYS A 104 -19.83 85.45 12.97
C CYS A 104 -20.19 86.41 11.81
N ALA A 105 -20.41 85.91 10.58
CA ALA A 105 -20.68 86.77 9.43
C ALA A 105 -21.69 86.14 8.46
N GLY A 106 -22.91 86.68 8.41
CA GLY A 106 -23.82 86.53 7.27
C GLY A 106 -24.81 85.37 7.33
N GLY A 107 -25.98 85.61 7.95
CA GLY A 107 -27.18 84.83 7.65
C GLY A 107 -27.68 85.12 6.22
N LEU A 108 -28.32 84.12 5.62
CA LEU A 108 -28.95 84.11 4.28
C LEU A 108 -28.01 83.75 3.11
N GLY A 109 -27.40 82.56 3.17
CA GLY A 109 -26.70 81.92 2.05
C GLY A 109 -26.28 80.47 2.29
N GLN A 110 -26.14 80.07 3.56
CA GLN A 110 -25.64 78.75 3.97
C GLN A 110 -26.63 77.58 3.86
N HIS A 111 -27.89 77.82 3.49
CA HIS A 111 -28.89 76.75 3.48
C HIS A 111 -28.69 75.74 2.33
N GLN A 112 -28.01 76.13 1.25
CA GLN A 112 -27.82 75.26 0.08
C GLN A 112 -26.58 74.36 0.20
N GLU A 113 -25.54 74.79 0.91
CA GLU A 113 -24.31 74.02 1.14
C GLU A 113 -24.50 72.99 2.28
N VAL A 114 -25.29 73.33 3.31
CA VAL A 114 -25.67 72.40 4.38
C VAL A 114 -26.51 71.23 3.83
N VAL A 115 -27.43 71.49 2.90
CA VAL A 115 -28.26 70.45 2.28
C VAL A 115 -27.43 69.49 1.41
N GLY A 116 -26.39 69.99 0.73
CA GLY A 116 -25.47 69.13 -0.02
C GLY A 116 -24.62 68.21 0.88
N LEU A 117 -24.17 68.74 2.02
CA LEU A 117 -23.43 67.95 3.01
C LEU A 117 -24.29 66.88 3.69
N GLU A 118 -25.59 67.12 3.86
CA GLU A 118 -26.54 66.11 4.38
C GLU A 118 -26.71 64.94 3.38
N GLU A 119 -26.74 65.22 2.08
CA GLU A 119 -26.78 64.19 1.03
C GLU A 119 -25.47 63.37 0.98
N GLU A 120 -24.32 64.03 1.12
CA GLU A 120 -23.03 63.32 1.22
C GLU A 120 -22.93 62.49 2.52
N LEU A 121 -23.42 63.01 3.65
CA LEU A 121 -23.41 62.29 4.93
C LEU A 121 -24.31 61.04 4.88
N THR A 122 -25.48 61.13 4.26
CA THR A 122 -26.39 59.98 4.10
C THR A 122 -25.81 58.92 3.15
N THR A 123 -25.18 59.36 2.06
CA THR A 123 -24.48 58.47 1.12
C THR A 123 -23.30 57.75 1.78
N THR A 124 -22.44 58.49 2.49
CA THR A 124 -21.29 57.91 3.20
C THR A 124 -21.69 57.00 4.35
N SER A 125 -22.75 57.34 5.09
CA SER A 125 -23.33 56.47 6.13
C SER A 125 -23.81 55.13 5.55
N THR A 126 -24.44 55.16 4.38
CA THR A 126 -24.90 53.93 3.69
C THR A 126 -23.73 53.09 3.19
N GLN A 127 -22.69 53.72 2.63
CA GLN A 127 -21.47 53.02 2.21
C GLN A 127 -20.75 52.38 3.41
N LEU A 128 -20.68 53.07 4.55
CA LEU A 128 -20.10 52.53 5.77
C LEU A 128 -20.88 51.30 6.25
N ALA A 129 -22.21 51.36 6.27
CA ALA A 129 -23.05 50.21 6.63
C ALA A 129 -22.84 49.02 5.68
N GLY A 130 -22.69 49.27 4.37
CA GLY A 130 -22.35 48.23 3.40
C GLY A 130 -20.97 47.60 3.65
N ALA A 131 -19.95 48.43 3.89
CA ALA A 131 -18.60 47.95 4.20
C ALA A 131 -18.52 47.18 5.54
N GLU A 132 -19.34 47.56 6.52
CA GLU A 132 -19.46 46.81 7.79
C GLU A 132 -20.11 45.45 7.57
N ALA A 133 -21.13 45.35 6.71
CA ALA A 133 -21.74 44.07 6.35
C ALA A 133 -20.76 43.14 5.61
N GLU A 134 -20.00 43.68 4.63
CA GLU A 134 -18.95 42.92 3.94
C GLU A 134 -17.84 42.46 4.89
N ARG A 135 -17.44 43.30 5.86
CA ARG A 135 -16.47 42.92 6.90
C ARG A 135 -16.99 41.74 7.72
N ASP A 136 -18.25 41.78 8.14
CA ASP A 136 -18.83 40.74 8.99
C ASP A 136 -18.94 39.40 8.23
N GLU A 137 -19.25 39.44 6.93
CA GLU A 137 -19.21 38.27 6.05
C GLU A 137 -17.79 37.70 5.90
N LEU A 138 -16.80 38.56 5.67
CA LEU A 138 -15.40 38.14 5.57
C LEU A 138 -14.88 37.55 6.90
N GLN A 139 -15.30 38.08 8.04
CA GLN A 139 -14.93 37.52 9.34
C GLN A 139 -15.47 36.11 9.55
N LEU A 140 -16.69 35.84 9.06
CA LEU A 140 -17.26 34.50 9.10
C LEU A 140 -16.48 33.52 8.23
N LEU A 141 -16.09 33.94 7.01
CA LEU A 141 -15.24 33.12 6.14
C LEU A 141 -13.85 32.87 6.73
N VAL A 142 -13.25 33.87 7.39
CA VAL A 142 -11.96 33.69 8.08
C VAL A 142 -12.08 32.66 9.20
N GLY A 143 -13.14 32.72 10.01
CA GLY A 143 -13.39 31.71 11.04
C GLY A 143 -13.52 30.30 10.47
N GLU A 144 -14.27 30.13 9.38
CA GLU A 144 -14.40 28.82 8.71
C GLU A 144 -13.06 28.30 8.16
N GLN A 145 -12.19 29.19 7.66
CA GLN A 145 -10.85 28.81 7.22
C GLN A 145 -9.93 28.46 8.40
N GLU A 146 -10.02 29.16 9.53
CA GLU A 146 -9.26 28.84 10.75
C GLU A 146 -9.64 27.44 11.28
N ASP A 147 -10.93 27.13 11.35
CA ASP A 147 -11.43 25.81 11.73
C ASP A 147 -10.94 24.71 10.75
N ALA A 148 -10.93 25.01 9.45
CA ALA A 148 -10.43 24.08 8.42
C ALA A 148 -8.92 23.83 8.53
N ILE A 149 -8.13 24.86 8.89
CA ILE A 149 -6.68 24.73 9.13
C ILE A 149 -6.44 23.85 10.35
N GLU A 150 -7.14 24.08 11.47
CA GLU A 150 -6.99 23.25 12.68
C GLU A 150 -7.34 21.77 12.40
N ALA A 151 -8.40 21.52 11.63
CA ALA A 151 -8.75 20.16 11.22
C ALA A 151 -7.67 19.51 10.33
N ALA A 152 -7.05 20.28 9.42
CA ALA A 152 -5.99 19.80 8.56
C ALA A 152 -4.68 19.52 9.33
N GLU A 153 -4.37 20.33 10.34
CA GLU A 153 -3.24 20.11 11.24
C GLU A 153 -3.44 18.81 12.05
N SER A 154 -4.61 18.61 12.64
CA SER A 154 -4.92 17.35 13.36
C SER A 154 -4.83 16.12 12.46
N ALA A 155 -5.27 16.21 11.21
CA ALA A 155 -5.14 15.10 10.24
C ALA A 155 -3.68 14.84 9.87
N THR A 156 -2.84 15.87 9.83
CA THR A 156 -1.40 15.75 9.57
C THR A 156 -0.69 15.06 10.73
N ASP A 157 -1.05 15.38 11.98
CA ASP A 157 -0.51 14.72 13.16
C ASP A 157 -0.90 13.24 13.24
N GLU A 158 -2.15 12.90 12.89
CA GLU A 158 -2.60 11.51 12.79
C GLU A 158 -1.79 10.74 11.73
N LEU A 159 -1.62 11.32 10.53
CA LEU A 159 -0.82 10.73 9.47
C LEU A 159 0.65 10.53 9.89
N ALA A 160 1.24 11.50 10.60
CA ALA A 160 2.61 11.39 11.10
C ALA A 160 2.76 10.20 12.08
N SER A 161 1.80 10.02 13.00
CA SER A 161 1.79 8.87 13.92
C SER A 161 1.62 7.53 13.19
N THR A 162 0.77 7.48 12.16
CA THR A 162 0.63 6.26 11.34
C THR A 162 1.91 5.94 10.59
N LEU A 163 2.61 6.95 10.06
CA LEU A 163 3.87 6.76 9.33
C LEU A 163 4.92 6.14 10.25
N GLU A 164 5.10 6.68 11.46
CA GLU A 164 6.05 6.16 12.45
C GLU A 164 5.77 4.68 12.77
N THR A 165 4.49 4.32 12.96
CA THR A 165 4.09 2.92 13.21
C THR A 165 4.41 2.02 12.00
N THR A 166 4.11 2.48 10.78
CA THR A 166 4.40 1.69 9.56
C THR A 166 5.90 1.51 9.32
N GLU A 167 6.72 2.50 9.67
CA GLU A 167 8.18 2.38 9.57
C GLU A 167 8.74 1.36 10.58
N ALA A 168 8.19 1.33 11.80
CA ALA A 168 8.54 0.32 12.80
C ALA A 168 8.14 -1.10 12.36
N ASP A 169 6.95 -1.26 11.79
CA ASP A 169 6.48 -2.54 11.25
C ASP A 169 7.32 -3.01 10.05
N LEU A 170 7.73 -2.08 9.18
CA LEU A 170 8.61 -2.37 8.05
C LEU A 170 9.99 -2.82 8.51
N ALA A 171 10.57 -2.16 9.51
CA ALA A 171 11.86 -2.55 10.09
C ALA A 171 11.81 -3.97 10.70
N THR A 172 10.71 -4.29 11.38
CA THR A 172 10.46 -5.64 11.90
C THR A 172 10.37 -6.66 10.77
N SER A 173 9.56 -6.38 9.75
CA SER A 173 9.39 -7.27 8.58
C SER A 173 10.70 -7.51 7.82
N GLN A 174 11.58 -6.50 7.72
CA GLN A 174 12.90 -6.64 7.11
C GLN A 174 13.82 -7.57 7.92
N THR A 175 13.74 -7.48 9.25
CA THR A 175 14.49 -8.35 10.16
C THR A 175 14.02 -9.81 10.05
N ASP A 176 12.71 -10.02 9.99
CA ASP A 176 12.12 -11.34 9.79
C ASP A 176 12.54 -11.95 8.45
N LEU A 177 12.57 -11.15 7.39
CA LEU A 177 13.00 -11.58 6.06
C LEU A 177 14.48 -11.96 6.03
N ALA A 178 15.35 -11.20 6.70
CA ALA A 178 16.77 -11.52 6.83
C ALA A 178 16.98 -12.85 7.60
N THR A 179 16.19 -13.06 8.66
CA THR A 179 16.21 -14.32 9.43
C THR A 179 15.76 -15.50 8.58
N ALA A 180 14.65 -15.37 7.85
CA ALA A 180 14.15 -16.41 6.96
C ALA A 180 15.15 -16.75 5.83
N GLN A 181 15.88 -15.76 5.32
CA GLN A 181 16.95 -15.98 4.34
C GLN A 181 18.15 -16.75 4.91
N ALA A 182 18.52 -16.46 6.16
CA ALA A 182 19.56 -17.21 6.86
C ALA A 182 19.14 -18.66 7.10
N ASP A 183 17.90 -18.88 7.54
CA ASP A 183 17.32 -20.21 7.74
C ASP A 183 17.25 -21.01 6.44
N LEU A 184 16.87 -20.36 5.33
CA LEU A 184 16.85 -21.00 4.01
C LEU A 184 18.25 -21.46 3.58
N SER A 185 19.27 -20.63 3.80
CA SER A 185 20.67 -20.95 3.47
C SER A 185 21.20 -22.11 4.32
N SER A 186 20.82 -22.16 5.60
CA SER A 186 21.13 -23.27 6.51
C SER A 186 20.44 -24.58 6.08
N ALA A 187 19.15 -24.51 5.72
CA ALA A 187 18.40 -25.65 5.22
C ALA A 187 18.98 -26.19 3.91
N GLN A 188 19.37 -25.32 2.98
CA GLN A 188 20.04 -25.71 1.73
C GLN A 188 21.35 -26.45 1.98
N SER A 189 22.17 -25.97 2.93
CA SER A 189 23.41 -26.64 3.31
C SER A 189 23.14 -28.04 3.89
N THR A 190 22.12 -28.15 4.74
CA THR A 190 21.69 -29.44 5.32
C THR A 190 21.22 -30.41 4.23
N ILE A 191 20.47 -29.94 3.23
CA ILE A 191 20.03 -30.77 2.10
C ILE A 191 21.25 -31.28 1.33
N SER A 192 22.21 -30.41 1.01
CA SER A 192 23.42 -30.81 0.28
C SER A 192 24.24 -31.87 1.05
N GLU A 193 24.32 -31.76 2.38
CA GLU A 193 25.00 -32.76 3.22
C GLU A 193 24.25 -34.10 3.24
N ARG A 194 22.92 -34.07 3.32
CA ARG A 194 22.09 -35.27 3.26
C ARG A 194 22.18 -35.96 1.91
N ASP A 195 22.22 -35.20 0.81
CA ASP A 195 22.38 -35.74 -0.54
C ASP A 195 23.74 -36.44 -0.71
N ALA A 196 24.81 -35.84 -0.18
CA ALA A 196 26.13 -36.48 -0.16
C ALA A 196 26.13 -37.78 0.65
N THR A 197 25.44 -37.79 1.80
CA THR A 197 25.28 -38.99 2.64
C THR A 197 24.50 -40.09 1.92
N ILE A 198 23.40 -39.74 1.24
CA ILE A 198 22.60 -40.69 0.46
C ILE A 198 23.44 -41.30 -0.67
N ALA A 199 24.20 -40.48 -1.39
CA ALA A 199 25.08 -40.95 -2.45
C ALA A 199 26.15 -41.94 -1.92
N ALA A 200 26.73 -41.66 -0.75
CA ALA A 200 27.70 -42.56 -0.12
C ALA A 200 27.07 -43.91 0.27
N LEU A 201 25.90 -43.89 0.91
CA LEU A 201 25.16 -45.11 1.27
C LEU A 201 24.75 -45.93 0.05
N GLN A 202 24.36 -45.28 -1.04
CA GLN A 202 24.04 -45.95 -2.31
C GLN A 202 25.27 -46.64 -2.91
N ALA A 203 26.44 -46.00 -2.86
CA ALA A 203 27.70 -46.60 -3.33
C ALA A 203 28.12 -47.81 -2.47
N GLU A 204 27.95 -47.72 -1.15
CA GLU A 204 28.22 -48.83 -0.23
C GLU A 204 27.28 -50.02 -0.48
N LEU A 205 25.97 -49.75 -0.65
CA LEU A 205 24.98 -50.77 -1.00
C LEU A 205 25.30 -51.46 -2.34
N ALA A 206 25.69 -50.70 -3.36
CA ALA A 206 26.10 -51.26 -4.65
C ALA A 206 27.33 -52.17 -4.51
N THR A 207 28.31 -51.76 -3.69
CA THR A 207 29.53 -52.56 -3.43
C THR A 207 29.19 -53.85 -2.68
N ALA A 208 28.32 -53.78 -1.66
CA ALA A 208 27.86 -54.95 -0.91
C ALA A 208 27.07 -55.93 -1.80
N GLN A 209 26.21 -55.42 -2.69
CA GLN A 209 25.47 -56.25 -3.65
C GLN A 209 26.41 -56.96 -4.63
N ALA A 210 27.43 -56.28 -5.14
CA ALA A 210 28.43 -56.89 -6.02
C ALA A 210 29.23 -58.01 -5.32
N ALA A 211 29.57 -57.83 -4.04
CA ALA A 211 30.26 -58.84 -3.24
C ALA A 211 29.38 -60.06 -2.89
N ALA A 212 28.06 -59.87 -2.77
CA ALA A 212 27.10 -60.92 -2.46
C ALA A 212 26.62 -61.72 -3.69
N ALA A 213 27.00 -61.33 -4.91
CA ALA A 213 26.62 -62.05 -6.11
C ALA A 213 27.24 -63.47 -6.09
N PRO A 214 26.43 -64.54 -6.09
CA PRO A 214 26.96 -65.89 -6.14
C PRO A 214 27.70 -66.09 -7.46
N ALA A 215 28.88 -66.72 -7.41
CA ALA A 215 29.59 -67.21 -8.58
C ALA A 215 28.77 -68.34 -9.22
N ILE A 216 27.75 -67.98 -10.01
CA ILE A 216 27.09 -68.92 -10.91
C ILE A 216 28.12 -69.21 -12.00
N ALA A 217 28.84 -70.32 -11.85
CA ALA A 217 29.60 -70.89 -12.95
C ALA A 217 28.63 -71.08 -14.13
N PRO A 218 29.02 -70.74 -15.38
CA PRO A 218 28.18 -70.94 -16.54
C PRO A 218 27.98 -72.45 -16.75
N VAL A 219 26.95 -73.02 -16.12
CA VAL A 219 26.36 -74.27 -16.59
C VAL A 219 25.80 -73.97 -17.96
N ALA A 220 26.32 -74.69 -18.96
CA ALA A 220 25.89 -74.60 -20.34
C ALA A 220 24.36 -74.52 -20.40
N ALA A 221 23.85 -73.45 -21.02
CA ALA A 221 22.43 -73.27 -21.23
C ALA A 221 21.93 -74.41 -22.12
N THR A 222 21.36 -75.44 -21.51
CA THR A 222 20.38 -76.29 -22.19
C THR A 222 19.31 -75.35 -22.72
N PRO A 223 18.90 -75.45 -24.00
CA PRO A 223 17.86 -74.56 -24.53
C PRO A 223 16.60 -74.74 -23.69
N SER A 224 16.33 -73.75 -22.84
CA SER A 224 15.07 -73.63 -22.13
C SER A 224 14.00 -73.51 -23.20
N GLN A 225 13.20 -74.57 -23.36
CA GLN A 225 11.97 -74.45 -24.13
C GLN A 225 11.17 -73.25 -23.57
N PRO A 226 10.42 -72.52 -24.42
CA PRO A 226 9.55 -71.47 -23.94
C PRO A 226 8.66 -72.08 -22.88
N GLN A 227 8.86 -71.68 -21.62
CA GLN A 227 7.96 -72.06 -20.56
C GLN A 227 6.66 -71.37 -20.91
N ALA A 228 5.73 -72.15 -21.47
CA ALA A 228 4.38 -71.71 -21.73
C ALA A 228 3.89 -71.04 -20.46
N ALA A 229 3.52 -69.76 -20.56
CA ALA A 229 2.88 -69.03 -19.48
C ALA A 229 1.79 -69.96 -18.93
N ALA A 230 1.94 -70.39 -17.69
CA ALA A 230 0.89 -71.13 -17.01
C ALA A 230 -0.39 -70.29 -17.20
N PRO A 231 -1.51 -70.89 -17.64
CA PRO A 231 -2.74 -70.12 -17.81
C PRO A 231 -3.00 -69.39 -16.50
N ALA A 232 -3.00 -68.06 -16.55
CA ALA A 232 -3.27 -67.24 -15.39
C ALA A 232 -4.60 -67.73 -14.83
N ALA A 233 -4.56 -68.34 -13.63
CA ALA A 233 -5.76 -68.79 -12.96
C ALA A 233 -6.74 -67.61 -12.98
N SER A 234 -7.92 -67.82 -13.55
CA SER A 234 -8.94 -66.78 -13.67
C SER A 234 -9.33 -66.32 -12.27
N ALA A 235 -8.70 -65.26 -11.77
CA ALA A 235 -9.16 -64.59 -10.58
C ALA A 235 -10.59 -64.07 -10.88
N TYR A 236 -11.51 -64.25 -9.94
CA TYR A 236 -12.86 -63.70 -10.03
C TYR A 236 -13.13 -62.93 -8.75
N TYR A 237 -13.40 -61.64 -8.88
CA TYR A 237 -13.79 -60.79 -7.76
C TYR A 237 -15.28 -60.51 -7.85
N ALA A 238 -16.02 -60.81 -6.79
CA ALA A 238 -17.47 -60.54 -6.77
C ALA A 238 -17.79 -59.03 -6.76
N ASN A 239 -16.88 -58.20 -6.22
CA ASN A 239 -17.01 -56.74 -6.15
C ASN A 239 -15.64 -56.09 -5.90
N CYS A 240 -15.58 -54.77 -5.96
CA CYS A 240 -14.35 -54.01 -5.78
C CYS A 240 -13.75 -54.07 -4.38
N THR A 241 -14.56 -54.33 -3.35
CA THR A 241 -14.04 -54.55 -1.99
C THR A 241 -13.18 -55.81 -1.95
N ALA A 242 -13.62 -56.91 -2.58
CA ALA A 242 -12.85 -58.14 -2.66
C ALA A 242 -11.54 -57.95 -3.47
N ALA A 243 -11.57 -57.18 -4.56
CA ALA A 243 -10.38 -56.87 -5.35
C ALA A 243 -9.36 -56.04 -4.56
N ARG A 244 -9.81 -55.03 -3.79
CA ARG A 244 -8.94 -54.20 -2.93
C ARG A 244 -8.35 -54.99 -1.77
N GLN A 245 -9.14 -55.83 -1.12
CA GLN A 245 -8.66 -56.70 -0.03
C GLN A 245 -7.60 -57.70 -0.51
N ALA A 246 -7.71 -58.15 -1.76
CA ALA A 246 -6.70 -59.00 -2.41
C ALA A 246 -5.48 -58.21 -2.93
N GLY A 247 -5.47 -56.87 -2.80
CA GLY A 247 -4.39 -56.02 -3.33
C GLY A 247 -4.34 -55.97 -4.87
N ALA A 248 -5.43 -56.32 -5.55
CA ALA A 248 -5.49 -56.43 -7.01
C ALA A 248 -6.08 -55.19 -7.69
N ALA A 249 -6.60 -54.22 -6.93
CA ALA A 249 -7.16 -52.99 -7.47
C ALA A 249 -6.06 -51.91 -7.68
N PRO A 250 -6.11 -51.13 -8.78
CA PRO A 250 -7.10 -51.17 -9.86
C PRO A 250 -6.94 -52.39 -10.79
N VAL A 251 -8.06 -52.97 -11.24
CA VAL A 251 -8.10 -54.17 -12.11
C VAL A 251 -8.38 -53.73 -13.55
N TYR A 252 -7.41 -53.91 -14.45
CA TYR A 252 -7.54 -53.43 -15.83
C TYR A 252 -8.21 -54.43 -16.76
N ALA A 253 -8.91 -53.93 -17.78
CA ALA A 253 -9.49 -54.73 -18.85
C ALA A 253 -8.45 -55.66 -19.49
N GLY A 254 -8.81 -56.94 -19.64
CA GLY A 254 -7.91 -57.98 -20.16
C GLY A 254 -7.02 -58.64 -19.10
N GLN A 255 -6.98 -58.13 -17.87
CA GLN A 255 -6.31 -58.84 -16.77
C GLN A 255 -7.20 -59.95 -16.19
N PRO A 256 -6.61 -61.07 -15.72
CA PRO A 256 -7.34 -62.06 -14.94
C PRO A 256 -7.91 -61.40 -13.68
N GLY A 257 -9.21 -61.52 -13.43
CA GLY A 257 -9.89 -60.75 -12.38
C GLY A 257 -10.85 -59.70 -12.90
N TYR A 258 -10.65 -59.21 -14.12
CA TYR A 258 -11.52 -58.19 -14.69
C TYR A 258 -12.91 -58.75 -15.03
N GLY A 259 -13.94 -58.06 -14.56
CA GLY A 259 -15.31 -58.27 -14.99
C GLY A 259 -15.99 -56.92 -15.17
N ARG A 260 -16.88 -56.82 -16.15
CA ARG A 260 -17.63 -55.59 -16.45
C ARG A 260 -18.46 -55.06 -15.27
N HIS A 261 -18.70 -55.88 -14.23
CA HIS A 261 -19.36 -55.46 -13.00
C HIS A 261 -18.44 -54.70 -12.03
N LEU A 262 -17.12 -54.70 -12.26
CA LEU A 262 -16.12 -53.98 -11.48
C LEU A 262 -15.80 -52.58 -12.04
N ASP A 263 -16.13 -52.37 -13.32
CA ASP A 263 -15.93 -51.15 -14.08
C ASP A 263 -17.30 -50.49 -14.28
N ARG A 264 -17.59 -49.49 -13.46
CA ARG A 264 -18.94 -48.90 -13.35
C ARG A 264 -19.24 -47.99 -14.55
N ASP A 265 -18.24 -47.30 -15.06
CA ASP A 265 -18.33 -46.30 -16.12
C ASP A 265 -17.89 -46.85 -17.49
N GLY A 266 -17.19 -47.98 -17.52
CA GLY A 266 -16.88 -48.74 -18.73
C GLY A 266 -15.61 -48.30 -19.44
N ASP A 267 -14.69 -47.65 -18.73
CA ASP A 267 -13.46 -47.09 -19.28
C ASP A 267 -12.30 -48.10 -19.39
N GLY A 268 -12.50 -49.30 -18.85
CA GLY A 268 -11.51 -50.38 -18.80
C GLY A 268 -10.65 -50.41 -17.53
N VAL A 269 -10.96 -49.60 -16.52
CA VAL A 269 -10.28 -49.57 -15.22
C VAL A 269 -11.28 -49.92 -14.11
N GLY A 270 -11.29 -51.19 -13.71
CA GLY A 270 -12.13 -51.65 -12.61
C GLY A 270 -11.62 -51.19 -11.24
N CYS A 271 -12.55 -50.79 -10.37
CA CYS A 271 -12.32 -50.52 -8.95
C CYS A 271 -11.45 -49.32 -8.59
N GLU A 272 -11.53 -48.25 -9.38
CA GLU A 272 -11.14 -46.89 -9.00
C GLU A 272 -11.79 -46.38 -7.69
#